data_AF-Q571P4-F1
#
_entry.id   AF-Q571P4-F1
#
_cell.length_a   1.000
_cell.length_b   1.000
_cell.length_c   1.000
_cell.angle_alpha   90.00
_cell.angle_beta   90.00
_cell.angle_gamma   90.00
#
_symmetry.space_group_name_H-M   'P 1'
#
loop_
_entity.id
_entity.type
_entity.pdbx_description
1 polymer ?
#
loop_
_entity_poly.entity_id
_entity_poly.type
_entity_poly.pdbx_seq_one_letter_code
_entity_poly.pdbx_strand_id
1 'polypeptide(L)'
;YEAVQLTDAIRDWTDKDTQLVSSNGAEDAYYEGLNPPYLVANQRMLGTDELRAVRGVSASLYARLAPYVCSLPNDKREHQHHPAGAG
;
A
#
# COMPACT_ATOMS: atom_id res chain seq x y z
N TYR A 1 -9.95 -11.63 -10.03
CA TYR A 1 -10.17 -11.74 -8.58
C TYR A 1 -8.94 -11.25 -7.82
N GLU A 2 -7.77 -11.88 -8.02
CA GLU A 2 -6.50 -11.51 -7.36
C GLU A 2 -6.15 -10.01 -7.41
N ALA A 3 -6.31 -9.35 -8.56
CA ALA A 3 -5.99 -7.93 -8.68
C ALA A 3 -6.88 -7.04 -7.80
N VAL A 4 -8.17 -7.37 -7.66
CA VAL A 4 -9.12 -6.59 -6.85
C VAL A 4 -8.82 -6.75 -5.36
N GLN A 5 -8.53 -7.98 -4.91
CA GLN A 5 -8.09 -8.21 -3.53
C GLN A 5 -6.83 -7.43 -3.20
N LEU A 6 -5.84 -7.46 -4.09
CA LEU A 6 -4.60 -6.75 -3.87
C LEU A 6 -4.82 -5.24 -3.78
N THR A 7 -5.63 -4.66 -4.68
CA THR A 7 -5.90 -3.21 -4.65
C THR A 7 -6.70 -2.79 -3.41
N ASP A 8 -7.67 -3.61 -2.99
CA ASP A 8 -8.49 -3.31 -1.81
C ASP A 8 -7.63 -3.41 -0.53
N ALA A 9 -6.81 -4.45 -0.39
CA ALA A 9 -5.91 -4.60 0.74
C ALA A 9 -4.82 -3.51 0.82
N ILE A 10 -4.29 -3.06 -0.32
CA ILE A 10 -3.35 -1.92 -0.36
C ILE A 10 -4.07 -0.63 0.07
N ARG A 11 -5.34 -0.46 -0.31
CA ARG A 11 -6.12 0.72 0.08
C ARG A 11 -6.36 0.73 1.59
N ASP A 12 -6.89 -0.35 2.16
CA ASP A 12 -7.10 -0.49 3.61
C ASP A 12 -5.77 -0.35 4.38
N TRP A 13 -4.64 -0.82 3.84
CA TRP A 13 -3.33 -0.61 4.47
C TRP A 13 -2.95 0.88 4.59
N THR A 14 -3.39 1.72 3.65
CA THR A 14 -2.84 3.06 3.43
C THR A 14 -3.74 4.23 3.78
N ASP A 15 -5.06 4.01 3.82
CA ASP A 15 -5.98 5.03 4.30
C ASP A 15 -5.96 5.12 5.83
N LYS A 16 -6.74 6.03 6.41
CA LYS A 16 -6.61 6.40 7.84
C LYS A 16 -7.69 5.80 8.72
N ASP A 17 -8.69 5.19 8.11
CA ASP A 17 -9.81 4.66 8.86
C ASP A 17 -9.55 3.19 9.19
N THR A 18 -10.59 2.48 9.59
CA THR A 18 -10.52 1.05 9.97
C THR A 18 -11.63 0.27 9.30
N GLN A 19 -12.18 0.82 8.22
CA GLN A 19 -13.33 0.28 7.51
C GLN A 19 -12.85 -0.43 6.25
N LEU A 20 -13.15 -1.73 6.18
CA LEU A 20 -12.92 -2.51 4.97
C LEU A 20 -13.56 -1.84 3.75
N VAL A 21 -12.75 -1.59 2.72
CA VAL A 21 -13.26 -1.09 1.43
C VAL A 21 -14.22 -2.07 0.77
N SER A 22 -13.97 -3.36 0.93
CA SER A 22 -14.86 -4.45 0.52
C SER A 22 -14.54 -5.74 1.27
N SER A 23 -15.27 -6.82 1.00
CA SER A 23 -14.94 -8.15 1.53
C SER A 23 -13.56 -8.68 1.09
N ASN A 24 -12.93 -8.07 0.07
CA ASN A 24 -11.59 -8.43 -0.39
C ASN A 24 -10.47 -7.66 0.32
N GLY A 25 -10.81 -6.63 1.10
CA GLY A 25 -9.87 -5.82 1.87
C GLY A 25 -9.22 -6.54 3.06
N ALA A 26 -8.46 -5.79 3.86
CA ALA A 26 -7.82 -6.27 5.07
C ALA A 26 -7.52 -5.13 6.04
N GLU A 27 -8.06 -5.23 7.26
CA GLU A 27 -7.92 -4.27 8.36
C GLU A 27 -7.39 -4.98 9.62
N ASP A 28 -7.38 -4.30 10.77
CA ASP A 28 -6.96 -4.81 12.08
C ASP A 28 -7.32 -6.29 12.31
N ALA A 29 -8.60 -6.66 12.16
CA ALA A 29 -9.07 -8.02 12.41
C ALA A 29 -8.37 -9.10 11.56
N TYR A 30 -7.94 -8.76 10.33
CA TYR A 30 -7.17 -9.68 9.49
C TYR A 30 -5.73 -9.81 10.01
N TYR A 31 -5.06 -8.69 10.26
CA TYR A 31 -3.63 -8.67 10.62
C TYR A 31 -3.37 -9.14 12.06
N GLU A 32 -4.28 -8.87 12.99
CA GLU A 32 -4.27 -9.42 14.36
C GLU A 32 -4.50 -10.94 14.38
N GLY A 33 -5.14 -11.49 13.34
CA GLY A 33 -5.34 -12.93 13.18
C GLY A 33 -4.12 -13.69 12.64
N LEU A 34 -3.05 -12.99 12.24
CA LEU A 34 -1.83 -13.61 11.69
C LEU A 34 -0.92 -14.17 12.79
N ASN A 35 0.08 -14.95 12.38
CA ASN A 35 1.10 -15.47 13.26
C ASN A 35 2.52 -15.20 12.68
N PRO A 36 3.31 -14.29 13.27
CA PRO A 36 2.94 -13.42 14.40
C PRO A 36 1.90 -12.35 14.00
N PRO A 37 1.06 -11.89 14.93
CA PRO A 37 0.12 -10.81 14.67
C PRO A 37 0.85 -9.46 14.55
N TYR A 38 0.28 -8.56 13.76
CA TYR A 38 0.72 -7.16 13.66
C TYR A 38 -0.46 -6.26 13.35
N LEU A 39 -0.25 -4.94 13.45
CA LEU A 39 -1.28 -3.95 13.13
C LEU A 39 -1.15 -3.50 11.67
N VAL A 40 -2.28 -3.14 11.08
CA VAL A 40 -2.31 -2.41 9.82
C VAL A 40 -1.69 -1.02 10.03
N ALA A 41 -1.10 -0.44 8.97
CA ALA A 41 -0.40 0.83 9.10
C ALA A 41 -1.35 2.02 9.31
N ASN A 42 -2.54 2.01 8.69
CA ASN A 42 -3.53 3.10 8.69
C ASN A 42 -2.93 4.48 8.40
N GLN A 43 -1.96 4.48 7.48
CA GLN A 43 -1.26 5.66 7.01
C GLN A 43 -0.60 5.37 5.67
N ARG A 44 -0.22 6.44 4.96
CA ARG A 44 0.62 6.31 3.77
C ARG A 44 1.90 5.57 4.09
N MET A 45 2.29 4.63 3.22
CA MET A 45 3.52 3.85 3.35
C MET A 45 4.75 4.75 3.50
N LEU A 46 5.59 4.44 4.48
CA LEU A 46 6.88 5.08 4.72
C LEU A 46 7.95 4.53 3.78
N GLY A 47 7.82 3.26 3.40
CA GLY A 47 8.70 2.55 2.49
C GLY A 47 7.93 1.67 1.52
N THR A 48 8.49 1.46 0.32
CA THR A 48 7.86 0.59 -0.69
C THR A 48 7.87 -0.87 -0.25
N ASP A 49 8.79 -1.24 0.64
CA ASP A 49 8.91 -2.56 1.23
C ASP A 49 7.76 -2.93 2.17
N GLU A 50 6.98 -1.96 2.66
CA GLU A 50 5.73 -2.23 3.40
C GLU A 50 4.72 -3.02 2.58
N LEU A 51 4.78 -2.98 1.25
CA LEU A 51 3.94 -3.83 0.39
C LEU A 51 4.05 -5.31 0.77
N ARG A 52 5.19 -5.76 1.31
CA ARG A 52 5.37 -7.16 1.74
C ARG A 52 4.48 -7.57 2.92
N ALA A 53 3.98 -6.61 3.70
CA ALA A 53 3.06 -6.85 4.81
C ALA A 53 1.60 -6.87 4.37
N VAL A 54 1.28 -6.37 3.17
CA VAL A 54 -0.10 -6.31 2.68
C VAL A 54 -0.61 -7.70 2.31
N ARG A 55 -1.86 -8.00 2.70
CA ARG A 55 -2.57 -9.23 2.33
C ARG A 55 -2.43 -9.53 0.82
N GLY A 56 -2.04 -10.76 0.51
CA GLY A 56 -1.92 -11.24 -0.87
C GLY A 56 -0.57 -10.92 -1.55
N VAL A 57 0.31 -10.13 -0.93
CA VAL A 57 1.64 -9.86 -1.48
C VAL A 57 2.62 -10.98 -1.13
N SER A 58 2.78 -11.92 -2.07
CA SER A 58 3.88 -12.88 -2.00
C SER A 58 5.23 -12.23 -2.30
N ALA A 59 6.32 -12.84 -1.85
CA ALA A 59 7.68 -12.40 -2.18
C ALA A 59 7.93 -12.31 -3.70
N SER A 60 7.39 -13.25 -4.47
CA SER A 60 7.50 -13.24 -5.94
C SER A 60 6.72 -12.09 -6.59
N LEU A 61 5.57 -11.74 -6.02
CA LEU A 61 4.75 -10.63 -6.50
C LEU A 61 5.42 -9.30 -6.17
N TYR A 62 5.88 -9.13 -4.92
CA TYR A 62 6.68 -7.97 -4.53
C TYR A 62 7.86 -7.75 -5.46
N ALA A 63 8.66 -8.80 -5.75
CA ALA A 63 9.82 -8.69 -6.62
C ALA A 63 9.48 -8.21 -8.04
N ARG A 64 8.29 -8.58 -8.56
CA ARG A 64 7.78 -8.09 -9.85
C ARG A 64 7.23 -6.67 -9.78
N LEU A 65 6.63 -6.27 -8.67
CA LEU A 65 6.05 -4.94 -8.50
C LEU A 65 7.09 -3.87 -8.19
N ALA A 66 8.10 -4.20 -7.37
CA ALA A 66 9.06 -3.26 -6.82
C ALA A 66 9.75 -2.33 -7.85
N PRO A 67 10.07 -2.75 -9.08
CA PRO A 67 10.63 -1.84 -10.10
C PRO A 67 9.66 -0.78 -10.63
N TYR A 68 8.35 -0.94 -10.41
CA TYR A 68 7.29 -0.14 -11.02
C TYR A 68 6.54 0.75 -10.02
N VAL A 69 6.84 0.64 -8.72
CA VAL A 69 6.12 1.35 -7.67
C VAL A 69 7.10 2.04 -6.72
N CYS A 70 6.67 3.14 -6.12
CA CYS A 70 7.43 3.84 -5.10
C CYS A 70 6.50 4.44 -4.05
N SER A 71 7.01 4.57 -2.82
CA SER A 71 6.42 5.39 -1.77
C SER A 71 7.01 6.80 -1.85
N LEU A 72 6.19 7.79 -2.18
CA LEU A 72 6.62 9.19 -2.21
C LEU A 72 6.48 9.81 -0.81
N PRO A 73 7.37 10.74 -0.42
CA PRO A 73 7.28 11.34 0.90
C PRO A 73 5.99 12.17 1.04
N ASN A 74 5.55 12.32 2.30
CA ASN A 74 4.28 12.96 2.65
C ASN A 74 4.34 14.48 2.69
N ASP A 75 5.42 15.09 2.22
CA ASP A 75 5.50 16.54 2.12
C ASP A 75 4.48 17.02 1.09
N LYS A 76 3.68 18.00 1.51
CA LYS A 76 2.80 18.75 0.62
C LYS A 76 3.67 19.57 -0.34
N ARG A 77 4.23 18.94 -1.37
CA ARG A 77 4.58 19.62 -2.60
C ARG A 77 3.60 19.09 -3.62
N GLU A 78 2.61 19.92 -3.90
CA GLU A 78 1.88 19.87 -5.15
C GLU A 78 2.87 19.59 -6.27
N HIS A 79 2.46 18.74 -7.22
CA HIS A 79 3.15 18.51 -8.47
C HIS A 79 3.80 19.81 -8.94
N GLN A 80 5.12 19.96 -8.73
CA GLN A 80 5.89 20.95 -9.46
C GLN A 80 5.93 20.42 -10.88
N HIS A 81 4.92 20.80 -11.64
CA HIS A 81 4.95 20.77 -13.08
C HIS A 81 6.21 21.53 -13.49
N HIS A 82 7.30 20.81 -13.73
CA HIS A 82 8.46 21.40 -14.40
C HIS A 82 7.96 21.78 -15.79
N PRO A 83 7.91 23.07 -16.16
CA PRO A 83 7.71 23.41 -17.55
C PRO A 83 8.92 22.88 -18.31
N ALA A 84 8.65 22.04 -19.30
CA ALA A 84 9.67 21.62 -20.23
C ALA A 84 10.16 22.85 -21.01
N GLY A 85 11.47 23.10 -20.94
CA GLY A 85 12.18 23.87 -21.96
C GLY A 85 12.39 25.36 -21.67
N ALA A 86 13.65 25.70 -21.43
CA ALA A 86 14.27 26.86 -22.07
C ALA A 86 15.69 26.42 -22.46
N GLY A 87 15.85 26.13 -23.75
CA GLY A 87 17.15 26.23 -24.43
C GLY A 87 17.39 27.67 -24.85
#